data_AF-A0A933QHS5-F1
#
_entry.id   AF-A0A933QHS5-F1
#
_cell.length_a   1.000
_cell.length_b   1.000
_cell.length_c   1.000
_cell.angle_alpha   90.00
_cell.angle_beta   90.00
_cell.angle_gamma   90.00
#
_symmetry.space_group_name_H-M   'P 1'
#
loop_
_entity.id
_entity.type
_entity.pdbx_description
1 polymer ?
#
loop_
_entity_poly.entity_id
_entity_poly.type
_entity_poly.pdbx_seq_one_letter_code
_entity_poly.pdbx_strand_id
1 'polypeptide(L)'
;MISEVREKVKKFLKETIEAEGVRIVAVEKDNGGWVVEAEVAVKNQYLASVRPEYKVIEKELYIVKLDANLEVSSYKRKEEKEEGEEEGTKE
;
A
#
# COMPACT_ATOMS: atom_id res chain seq x y z
N MET A 1 3.17 2.75 21.37
CA MET A 1 1.98 2.11 20.77
C MET A 1 1.82 2.47 19.30
N ILE A 2 1.48 3.71 18.90
CA ILE A 2 1.37 4.07 17.47
C ILE A 2 2.70 3.90 16.70
N SER A 3 3.84 4.20 17.32
CA SER A 3 5.15 4.01 16.70
C SER A 3 5.44 2.55 16.36
N GLU A 4 5.04 1.63 17.24
CA GLU A 4 5.22 0.19 17.08
C GLU A 4 4.33 -0.37 15.97
N VAL A 5 3.07 0.09 15.91
CA VAL A 5 2.15 -0.18 14.78
C VAL A 5 2.78 0.24 13.45
N ARG A 6 3.33 1.46 13.39
CA ARG A 6 3.97 1.99 12.19
C ARG A 6 5.19 1.18 11.76
N GLU A 7 6.03 0.77 12.70
CA GLU A 7 7.20 -0.06 12.40
C GLU A 7 6.79 -1.46 11.91
N LYS A 8 5.81 -2.10 12.56
CA LYS A 8 5.29 -3.40 12.10
C LYS A 8 4.75 -3.33 10.68
N VAL A 9 3.93 -2.32 10.36
CA VAL A 9 3.37 -2.15 9.01
C VAL A 9 4.46 -1.88 7.98
N LYS A 10 5.43 -1.02 8.30
CA LYS A 10 6.58 -0.77 7.41
C LYS A 10 7.36 -2.04 7.12
N LYS A 11 7.64 -2.84 8.15
CA LYS A 11 8.38 -4.08 8.03
C LYS A 11 7.60 -5.10 7.20
N PHE A 12 6.33 -5.31 7.53
CA PHE A 12 5.42 -6.19 6.80
C PHE A 12 5.35 -5.85 5.31
N LEU A 13 5.13 -4.58 4.95
CA LEU A 13 5.04 -4.17 3.55
C LEU A 13 6.39 -4.29 2.82
N LYS A 14 7.51 -3.95 3.47
CA LYS A 14 8.83 -4.16 2.86
C LYS A 14 9.12 -5.62 2.55
N GLU A 15 8.76 -6.52 3.46
CA GLU A 15 9.00 -7.96 3.30
C GLU A 15 8.02 -8.62 2.34
N THR A 16 6.76 -8.15 2.28
CA THR A 16 5.69 -8.81 1.51
C THR A 16 5.65 -8.39 0.04
N ILE A 17 5.87 -7.10 -0.24
CA ILE A 17 5.72 -6.50 -1.57
C ILE A 17 7.01 -5.88 -2.11
N GLU A 18 8.16 -6.24 -1.52
CA GLU A 18 9.50 -5.78 -1.92
C GLU A 18 9.58 -4.25 -2.11
N ALA A 19 8.93 -3.52 -1.22
CA ALA A 19 8.82 -2.08 -1.30
C ALA A 19 10.19 -1.38 -1.15
N GLU A 20 10.53 -0.51 -2.10
CA GLU A 20 11.68 0.41 -1.98
C GLU A 20 11.44 1.44 -0.87
N GLY A 21 10.19 1.85 -0.66
CA GLY A 21 9.81 2.83 0.34
C GLY A 21 8.40 2.62 0.86
N VAL A 22 8.19 2.91 2.15
CA VAL A 22 6.87 2.84 2.79
C VAL A 22 6.63 4.11 3.61
N ARG A 23 5.58 4.84 3.25
CA ARG A 23 5.12 6.05 3.95
C ARG A 23 3.76 5.80 4.55
N ILE A 24 3.67 5.86 5.87
CA ILE A 24 2.38 5.75 6.57
C ILE A 24 1.62 7.07 6.40
N VAL A 25 0.45 7.02 5.78
CA VAL A 25 -0.43 8.19 5.53
C VAL A 25 -1.48 8.34 6.63
N ALA A 26 -2.04 7.25 7.15
CA ALA A 26 -3.00 7.29 8.25
C ALA A 26 -2.83 6.10 9.20
N VAL A 27 -3.17 6.32 10.48
CA VAL A 27 -3.24 5.27 11.51
C VAL A 27 -4.49 5.53 12.32
N GLU A 28 -5.44 4.62 12.26
CA GLU A 28 -6.71 4.69 12.95
C GLU A 28 -6.83 3.49 13.89
N LYS A 29 -7.41 3.71 15.06
CA LYS A 29 -7.71 2.64 16.02
C LYS A 29 -9.16 2.23 15.83
N ASP A 30 -9.39 0.94 15.64
CA ASP A 30 -10.73 0.36 15.52
C ASP A 30 -11.05 -0.49 16.76
N ASN A 31 -12.32 -0.83 16.99
CA ASN A 31 -12.78 -1.58 18.18
C ASN A 31 -12.04 -2.92 18.41
N GLY A 32 -11.39 -3.49 17.39
CA GLY A 32 -10.62 -4.74 17.48
C GLY A 32 -9.12 -4.63 17.24
N GLY A 33 -8.56 -3.42 17.02
CA GLY A 33 -7.15 -3.28 16.67
C GLY A 33 -6.81 -1.96 15.97
N TRP A 34 -6.06 -2.04 14.87
CA TRP A 34 -5.57 -0.87 14.14
C TRP A 34 -5.79 -1.01 12.64
N VAL A 35 -6.14 0.09 11.99
CA VAL A 35 -6.21 0.21 10.54
C VAL A 35 -5.15 1.23 10.13
N VAL A 36 -4.28 0.84 9.21
CA VAL A 36 -3.14 1.66 8.78
C VAL A 36 -3.17 1.79 7.27
N GLU A 37 -3.18 3.03 6.81
CA GLU A 37 -3.01 3.33 5.39
C GLU A 37 -1.55 3.70 5.13
N ALA A 38 -0.96 3.09 4.11
CA ALA A 38 0.43 3.27 3.73
C ALA A 38 0.57 3.44 2.22
N GLU A 39 1.30 4.46 1.79
CA GLU A 39 1.80 4.61 0.42
C GLU A 39 3.09 3.82 0.30
N VAL A 40 3.16 2.95 -0.70
CA VAL A 40 4.25 2.04 -0.96
C VAL A 40 4.85 2.37 -2.31
N ALA A 41 6.15 2.60 -2.33
CA ALA A 41 6.94 2.75 -3.54
C ALA A 41 7.43 1.37 -3.99
N VAL A 42 6.87 0.85 -5.08
CA VAL A 42 7.26 -0.42 -5.69
C VAL A 42 7.97 -0.18 -7.01
N LYS A 43 8.96 -1.01 -7.31
CA LYS A 43 9.68 -0.95 -8.58
C LYS A 43 8.83 -1.61 -9.65
N ASN A 44 8.49 -0.90 -10.71
CA ASN A 44 7.81 -1.51 -11.85
C ASN A 44 8.81 -2.39 -12.61
N GLN A 45 8.78 -3.70 -12.38
CA GLN A 45 9.69 -4.66 -13.01
C GLN A 45 9.52 -4.73 -14.54
N TYR A 46 8.31 -4.47 -15.03
CA TYR A 46 8.01 -4.45 -16.45
C TYR A 46 8.66 -3.25 -17.15
N LEU A 47 8.42 -2.03 -16.63
CA LEU A 47 9.00 -0.81 -17.17
C LEU A 47 10.50 -0.73 -16.96
N ALA A 48 11.02 -1.30 -15.86
CA ALA A 48 12.46 -1.47 -15.68
C ALA A 48 13.09 -2.38 -16.76
N SER A 49 12.33 -3.34 -17.31
CA SER A 49 12.80 -4.19 -18.41
C SER A 49 12.75 -3.49 -19.76
N VAL A 50 11.78 -2.58 -19.98
CA VAL A 50 11.60 -1.85 -21.24
C VAL A 50 12.45 -0.57 -21.31
N ARG A 51 12.67 0.10 -20.17
CA ARG A 51 13.46 1.34 -20.04
C ARG A 51 14.33 1.32 -18.78
N PRO A 52 15.42 0.53 -18.78
CA PRO A 52 16.27 0.34 -17.60
C PRO A 52 16.98 1.61 -17.12
N GLU A 53 17.09 2.62 -17.97
CA GLU A 53 17.65 3.93 -17.65
C GLU A 53 16.73 4.79 -16.75
N TYR A 54 15.43 4.46 -16.65
CA TYR A 54 14.48 5.14 -15.78
C TYR A 54 14.17 4.28 -14.55
N LYS A 55 14.41 4.85 -13.35
CA LYS A 55 13.85 4.29 -12.11
C LYS A 55 12.35 4.55 -12.09
N VAL A 56 11.58 3.63 -12.67
CA VAL A 56 10.13 3.70 -12.61
C VAL A 56 9.67 3.14 -11.27
N ILE A 57 9.34 4.05 -10.38
CA ILE A 57 8.78 3.78 -9.06
C ILE A 57 7.29 4.10 -9.16
N GLU A 58 6.45 3.08 -8.97
CA GLU A 58 5.02 3.26 -8.82
C GLU A 58 4.68 3.44 -7.35
N LYS A 59 3.69 4.28 -7.10
CA LYS A 59 3.15 4.49 -5.78
C LYS A 59 1.82 3.79 -5.69
N GLU A 60 1.71 2.90 -4.73
CA GLU A 60 0.48 2.16 -4.47
C GLU A 60 0.03 2.43 -3.04
N LEU A 61 -1.27 2.64 -2.84
CA LEU A 61 -1.82 2.75 -1.50
C LEU A 61 -2.24 1.37 -0.99
N TYR A 62 -1.90 1.07 0.26
CA TYR A 62 -2.28 -0.15 0.94
C TYR A 62 -3.00 0.17 2.25
N ILE A 63 -4.01 -0.63 2.55
CA ILE A 63 -4.70 -0.63 3.84
C ILE A 63 -4.32 -1.92 4.55
N VAL A 64 -3.65 -1.79 5.69
CA VAL A 64 -3.21 -2.89 6.55
C VAL A 64 -4.00 -2.86 7.85
N LYS A 65 -4.63 -3.98 8.18
CA LYS A 65 -5.35 -4.17 9.44
C LYS A 65 -4.50 -5.01 10.38
N LEU A 66 -4.39 -4.55 11.62
CA LEU A 66 -3.77 -5.27 12.71
C LEU A 66 -4.82 -5.55 13.78
N ASP A 67 -4.70 -6.69 14.46
CA ASP A 67 -5.53 -7.02 15.61
C ASP A 67 -5.02 -6.34 16.91
N ALA A 68 -5.65 -6.68 18.04
CA ALA A 68 -5.27 -6.18 19.36
C ALA A 68 -3.85 -6.61 19.81
N ASN A 69 -3.31 -7.69 19.26
CA ASN A 69 -1.95 -8.19 19.50
C ASN A 69 -0.93 -7.60 18.51
N LEU A 70 -1.36 -6.64 17.69
CA LEU A 70 -0.59 -6.04 16.61
C LEU A 70 -0.20 -7.06 15.53
N GLU A 71 -0.88 -8.19 15.39
CA GLU A 71 -0.66 -9.11 14.29
C GLU A 71 -1.43 -8.64 13.06
N VAL A 72 -0.81 -8.73 11.88
CA VAL A 72 -1.46 -8.33 10.63
C VAL A 72 -2.57 -9.33 10.33
N SER A 73 -3.82 -8.89 10.42
CA SER A 73 -4.99 -9.73 10.19
C SER A 73 -5.41 -9.73 8.72
N SER A 74 -5.16 -8.62 8.01
CA SER A 74 -5.45 -8.50 6.58
C SER A 74 -4.71 -7.30 5.98
N TYR A 75 -4.41 -7.36 4.69
CA TYR A 75 -3.98 -6.20 3.92
C TYR A 75 -4.62 -6.21 2.54
N LYS A 76 -4.85 -5.03 1.98
CA LYS A 76 -5.35 -4.88 0.61
C LYS A 76 -4.73 -3.66 -0.06
N ARG A 77 -4.49 -3.76 -1.36
CA ARG A 77 -4.21 -2.58 -2.19
C ARG A 77 -5.50 -1.76 -2.27
N LYS A 78 -5.39 -0.46 -2.02
CA LYS A 78 -6.42 0.53 -2.33
C LYS A 78 -6.24 0.82 -3.81
N GLU A 79 -7.09 0.24 -4.64
CA GLU A 79 -7.16 0.66 -6.04
C GLU A 79 -7.53 2.14 -6.02
N GLU A 80 -6.62 2.99 -6.55
CA GLU A 80 -7.06 4.27 -7.06
C GLU A 80 -8.09 3.91 -8.12
N LYS A 81 -9.38 4.15 -7.83
CA LYS A 81 -10.34 4.28 -8.91
C LYS A 81 -9.77 5.38 -9.78
N GLU A 82 -9.30 5.02 -10.96
CA GLU A 82 -9.21 5.94 -12.08
C GLU A 82 -10.61 6.53 -12.22
N GLU A 83 -10.82 7.72 -11.65
CA GLU A 83 -11.94 8.58 -12.05
C GLU A 83 -11.62 9.01 -13.48
N GLY A 84 -12.11 8.21 -14.43
CA GLY A 84 -11.91 8.34 -15.86
C GLY A 84 -12.85 7.40 -16.63
N GLU A 85 -14.15 7.54 -16.32
CA GLU A 85 -15.31 7.36 -17.21
C GLU A 85 -15.20 6.35 -18.37
N GLU A 86 -15.67 5.12 -18.13
CA GLU A 86 -16.43 4.39 -19.15
C GLU A 86 -17.74 5.15 -19.44
N GLU A 87 -17.70 6.12 -20.36
CA GLU A 87 -18.92 6.55 -21.04
C GLU A 87 -19.10 5.69 -22.29
N GLY A 88 -19.60 4.47 -22.07
CA GLY A 88 -20.30 3.76 -23.11
C GLY A 88 -21.67 4.40 -23.32
N THR A 89 -21.87 5.08 -24.44
CA THR A 89 -23.22 5.16 -25.03
C THR A 89 -23.22 4.56 -26.43
N LYS A 90 -23.93 3.43 -26.47
CA LYS A 90 -24.58 2.70 -27.55
C LYS A 90 -25.05 3.49 -28.78
N GLU A 91 -25.00 2.75 -29.89
CA GLU A 91 -25.88 2.71 -31.09
C GLU A 91 -25.65 3.74 -32.21
#